data_AF-A0A498SC61-F1
#
_entry.id   AF-A0A498SC61-F1
#
_cell.length_a   1.000
_cell.length_b   1.000
_cell.length_c   1.000
_cell.angle_alpha   90.00
_cell.angle_beta   90.00
_cell.angle_gamma   90.00
#
_symmetry.space_group_name_H-M   'P 1'
#
loop_
_entity.id
_entity.type
_entity.pdbx_description
1 polymer ?
#
loop_
_entity_poly.entity_id
_entity_poly.type
_entity_poly.pdbx_seq_one_letter_code
_entity_poly.pdbx_strand_id
1 'polypeptide(L)'
;NDLGTTQDGSHAGSLSANATVAEIKFHGGKAVPNFDSVEYGHKIVETAITHFGRVDVIVNNAGILLDKSFQNMSNDDWDLVYKTHVKGAYWVTKAAWSFFKKQRYGRIIFISSNSAIYGNFGQANYAAAKNALIGLSHTLAIEGNRYGIHSNVVIPTASSRLTAQFFLKESLQVLKAEYVVPLVVYLGHESCQETGKIFEAGAGWFGQIQAYRSKGVVLPAANAEAIADNWMAITDMTSAKHFDSIQEVTVDLLNCAEKENVSETRWELENEKKNEYMELFKIVAEALNQKRKRDSDSTSCFMFMLILTNGVDVYNFTMSFGENHVPNRRELICVLVMHCDIFEQILKGQIITKKIIKPGRMIIIGDISEDDVVESINQLARSMKPKL
;
A
#
# COMPACT_ATOMS: atom_id res chain seq x y z
N ASN A 1 14.65 6.40 19.33
CA ASN A 1 16.07 6.76 19.43
C ASN A 1 16.86 5.57 19.90
N ASP A 2 18.13 5.47 19.49
CA ASP A 2 19.10 4.61 20.16
C ASP A 2 19.45 5.27 21.49
N LEU A 3 19.00 4.67 22.60
CA LEU A 3 19.24 5.19 23.95
C LEU A 3 20.62 4.77 24.48
N GLY A 4 21.46 4.16 23.63
CA GLY A 4 22.73 3.56 24.02
C GLY A 4 22.53 2.32 24.89
N THR A 5 21.41 1.62 24.70
CA THR A 5 21.05 0.41 25.45
C THR A 5 21.75 -0.83 24.91
N THR A 6 21.96 -1.86 25.73
CA THR A 6 22.45 -3.18 25.31
C THR A 6 21.45 -3.86 24.34
N GLN A 7 21.84 -4.99 23.71
CA GLN A 7 21.03 -5.60 22.63
C GLN A 7 19.59 -5.96 23.07
N ASP A 8 19.45 -6.30 24.35
CA ASP A 8 18.22 -6.63 25.09
C ASP A 8 17.43 -5.39 25.58
N GLY A 9 17.95 -4.18 25.37
CA GLY A 9 17.33 -2.93 25.80
C GLY A 9 17.68 -2.48 27.23
N SER A 10 18.56 -3.17 27.96
CA SER A 10 18.99 -2.73 29.31
C SER A 10 20.12 -1.66 29.25
N HIS A 11 20.33 -0.89 30.33
CA HIS A 11 21.35 0.18 30.48
C HIS A 11 21.43 1.27 29.39
N ALA A 12 20.78 2.42 29.59
CA ALA A 12 20.94 3.60 28.71
C ALA A 12 22.30 4.30 28.94
N GLY A 13 23.33 3.94 28.17
CA GLY A 13 24.56 4.73 28.10
C GLY A 13 24.30 5.98 27.25
N SER A 14 24.10 7.16 27.87
CA SER A 14 23.72 8.41 27.17
C SER A 14 24.77 9.01 26.19
N LEU A 15 25.77 8.21 25.80
CA LEU A 15 26.93 8.63 25.02
C LEU A 15 26.70 8.61 23.50
N SER A 16 25.75 7.84 22.95
CA SER A 16 25.67 7.65 21.48
C SER A 16 25.13 8.87 20.73
N ALA A 17 23.97 9.41 21.12
CA ALA A 17 23.32 10.50 20.38
C ALA A 17 24.14 11.80 20.40
N ASN A 18 24.77 12.14 21.54
CA ASN A 18 25.64 13.31 21.64
C ASN A 18 26.91 13.16 20.80
N ALA A 19 27.51 11.96 20.76
CA ALA A 19 28.67 11.69 19.93
C ALA A 19 28.33 11.84 18.43
N THR A 20 27.21 11.25 17.97
CA THR A 20 26.76 11.42 16.59
C THR A 20 26.47 12.88 16.24
N VAL A 21 25.84 13.63 17.13
CA VAL A 21 25.59 15.07 16.90
C VAL A 21 26.90 15.85 16.82
N ALA A 22 27.87 15.56 17.68
CA ALA A 22 29.19 16.19 17.65
C ALA A 22 29.92 15.87 16.34
N GLU A 23 29.87 14.62 15.87
CA GLU A 23 30.45 14.19 14.59
C GLU A 23 29.79 14.90 13.40
N ILE A 24 28.45 14.97 13.36
CA ILE A 24 27.73 15.70 12.31
C ILE A 24 28.15 17.17 12.28
N LYS A 25 28.25 17.82 13.46
CA LYS A 25 28.69 19.22 13.57
C LYS A 25 30.15 19.39 13.16
N PHE A 26 31.02 18.44 13.51
CA PHE A 26 32.42 18.43 13.09
C PHE A 26 32.56 18.40 11.57
N HIS A 27 31.69 17.65 10.88
CA HIS A 27 31.60 17.62 9.41
C HIS A 27 30.80 18.79 8.79
N GLY A 28 30.45 19.82 9.58
CA GLY A 28 29.76 21.04 9.10
C GLY A 28 28.24 20.91 8.98
N GLY A 29 27.65 19.80 9.41
CA GLY A 29 26.21 19.58 9.44
C GLY A 29 25.51 20.25 10.63
N LYS A 30 24.18 20.21 10.63
CA LYS A 30 23.32 20.69 11.73
C LYS A 30 22.54 19.52 12.31
N ALA A 31 22.67 19.31 13.62
CA ALA A 31 21.92 18.28 14.33
C ALA A 31 21.68 18.67 15.79
N VAL A 32 20.59 18.15 16.36
CA VAL A 32 20.25 18.21 17.79
C VAL A 32 19.88 16.81 18.27
N PRO A 33 20.29 16.40 19.48
CA PRO A 33 19.95 15.09 20.00
C PRO A 33 18.53 15.10 20.58
N ASN A 34 17.87 13.94 20.57
CA ASN A 34 16.71 13.67 21.42
C ASN A 34 16.96 12.35 22.17
N PHE A 35 16.63 12.33 23.46
CA PHE A 35 16.91 11.21 24.37
C PHE A 35 15.64 10.46 24.80
N ASP A 36 14.48 10.83 24.26
CA ASP A 36 13.24 10.16 24.59
C ASP A 36 13.18 8.79 23.92
N SER A 37 12.56 7.83 24.61
CA SER A 37 12.15 6.57 24.00
C SER A 37 11.16 6.83 22.86
N VAL A 38 11.15 5.96 21.85
CA VAL A 38 10.14 5.99 20.77
C VAL A 38 8.71 5.84 21.28
N GLU A 39 8.55 5.37 22.52
CA GLU A 39 7.28 5.37 23.24
C GLU A 39 6.68 6.77 23.39
N TYR A 40 7.53 7.79 23.47
CA TYR A 40 7.14 9.19 23.57
C TYR A 40 7.34 9.90 22.23
N GLY A 41 6.89 9.28 21.14
CA GLY A 41 7.12 9.77 19.78
C GLY A 41 6.73 11.23 19.52
N HIS A 42 5.77 11.77 20.27
CA HIS A 42 5.43 13.20 20.23
C HIS A 42 6.59 14.12 20.64
N LYS A 43 7.38 13.76 21.66
CA LYS A 43 8.54 14.54 22.12
C LYS A 43 9.69 14.53 21.10
N ILE A 44 9.84 13.41 20.39
CA ILE A 44 10.81 13.27 19.30
C ILE A 44 10.45 14.25 18.18
N VAL A 45 9.18 14.26 17.76
CA VAL A 45 8.68 15.19 16.72
C VAL A 45 8.74 16.64 17.21
N GLU A 46 8.34 16.91 18.45
CA GLU A 46 8.44 18.24 19.07
C GLU A 46 9.88 18.78 19.05
N THR A 47 10.88 17.92 19.28
CA THR A 47 12.29 18.33 19.19
C THR A 47 12.63 18.86 17.78
N ALA A 48 12.17 18.18 16.72
CA ALA A 48 12.37 18.64 15.35
C ALA A 48 11.65 19.97 15.08
N ILE A 49 10.39 20.09 15.52
CA ILE A 49 9.59 21.32 15.35
C ILE A 49 10.22 22.50 16.09
N THR A 50 10.62 22.34 17.34
CA THR A 50 11.21 23.43 18.15
C THR A 50 12.53 23.93 17.59
N HIS A 51 13.38 23.05 17.05
CA HIS A 51 14.73 23.43 16.60
C HIS A 51 14.81 23.77 15.10
N PHE A 52 13.93 23.21 14.27
CA PHE A 52 13.99 23.35 12.81
C PHE A 52 12.70 23.90 12.19
N GLY A 53 11.61 24.02 12.96
CA GLY A 53 10.33 24.56 12.51
C GLY A 53 9.48 23.61 11.66
N ARG A 54 10.01 22.43 11.29
CA ARG A 54 9.33 21.44 10.45
C ARG A 54 9.91 20.03 10.65
N VAL A 55 9.16 19.04 10.17
CA VAL A 55 9.61 17.66 10.02
C VAL A 55 9.23 17.19 8.62
N ASP A 56 10.19 16.58 7.91
CA ASP A 56 10.03 16.22 6.49
C ASP A 56 10.23 14.73 6.23
N VAL A 57 11.18 14.14 6.95
CA VAL A 57 11.58 12.74 6.79
C VAL A 57 11.62 12.07 8.16
N ILE A 58 11.02 10.89 8.27
CA ILE A 58 11.11 10.01 9.45
C ILE A 58 11.70 8.68 9.02
N VAL A 59 12.79 8.29 9.68
CA VAL A 59 13.37 6.95 9.56
C VAL A 59 13.13 6.21 10.87
N ASN A 60 12.14 5.30 10.87
CA ASN A 60 11.82 4.45 12.00
C ASN A 60 12.82 3.29 12.09
N ASN A 61 13.99 3.56 12.67
CA ASN A 61 15.11 2.61 12.80
C ASN A 61 15.27 1.98 14.20
N ALA A 62 14.74 2.61 15.25
CA ALA A 62 14.94 2.14 16.62
C ALA A 62 14.45 0.70 16.81
N GLY A 63 15.22 -0.12 17.52
CA GLY A 63 14.92 -1.53 17.70
C GLY A 63 15.82 -2.23 18.71
N ILE A 64 15.34 -3.37 19.21
CA ILE A 64 16.02 -4.30 20.14
C ILE A 64 15.86 -5.75 19.63
N LEU A 65 16.63 -6.69 20.19
CA LEU A 65 16.52 -8.12 19.94
C LEU A 65 16.38 -8.89 21.25
N LEU A 66 15.40 -9.79 21.31
CA LEU A 66 15.16 -10.70 22.42
C LEU A 66 14.84 -12.08 21.86
N ASP A 67 15.87 -12.71 21.30
CA ASP A 67 15.77 -13.97 20.58
C ASP A 67 15.61 -15.14 21.56
N LYS A 68 14.51 -15.89 21.44
CA LYS A 68 14.22 -17.12 22.19
C LYS A 68 13.43 -18.08 21.32
N SER A 69 13.69 -19.38 21.45
CA SER A 69 12.80 -20.39 20.86
C SER A 69 11.36 -20.14 21.30
N PHE A 70 10.38 -20.39 20.42
CA PHE A 70 9.00 -20.00 20.64
C PHE A 70 8.44 -20.42 22.02
N GLN A 71 8.72 -21.65 22.46
CA GLN A 71 8.30 -22.17 23.77
C GLN A 71 8.89 -21.41 24.97
N ASN A 72 10.10 -20.86 24.83
CA ASN A 72 10.83 -20.20 25.92
C ASN A 72 10.63 -18.66 25.90
N MET A 73 9.89 -18.14 24.93
CA MET A 73 9.60 -16.72 24.81
C MET A 73 8.58 -16.32 25.87
N SER A 74 8.96 -15.37 26.74
CA SER A 74 8.02 -14.83 27.71
C SER A 74 7.11 -13.78 27.05
N ASN A 75 5.97 -13.50 27.68
CA ASN A 75 5.09 -12.41 27.25
C ASN A 75 5.79 -11.06 27.31
N ASP A 76 6.68 -10.84 28.30
CA ASP A 76 7.44 -9.59 28.42
C ASP A 76 8.43 -9.42 27.28
N ASP A 77 9.10 -10.50 26.83
CA ASP A 77 9.97 -10.45 25.65
C ASP A 77 9.18 -10.09 24.39
N TRP A 78 7.98 -10.65 24.24
CA TRP A 78 7.09 -10.37 23.12
C TRP A 78 6.63 -8.90 23.14
N ASP A 79 6.09 -8.46 24.27
CA ASP A 79 5.50 -7.14 24.43
C ASP A 79 6.55 -6.04 24.28
N LEU A 80 7.76 -6.23 24.84
CA LEU A 80 8.82 -5.24 24.73
C LEU A 80 9.28 -5.07 23.27
N VAL A 81 9.48 -6.17 22.53
CA VAL A 81 9.81 -6.10 21.10
C VAL A 81 8.70 -5.39 20.32
N TYR A 82 7.44 -5.75 20.53
CA TYR A 82 6.33 -5.14 19.80
C TYR A 82 6.13 -3.65 20.14
N LYS A 83 6.31 -3.30 21.43
CA LYS A 83 6.23 -1.93 21.91
C LYS A 83 7.32 -1.05 21.31
N THR A 84 8.57 -1.52 21.30
CA THR A 84 9.69 -0.75 20.75
C THR A 84 9.59 -0.62 19.23
N HIS A 85 9.41 -1.72 18.51
CA HIS A 85 9.44 -1.71 17.04
C HIS A 85 8.14 -1.15 16.45
N VAL A 86 6.99 -1.70 16.83
CA VAL A 86 5.72 -1.40 16.16
C VAL A 86 5.06 -0.17 16.77
N LYS A 87 4.81 -0.18 18.09
CA LYS A 87 4.14 0.97 18.73
C LYS A 87 5.02 2.22 18.69
N GLY A 88 6.33 2.08 18.90
CA GLY A 88 7.31 3.15 18.75
C GLY A 88 7.22 3.84 17.38
N ALA A 89 7.30 3.06 16.30
CA ALA A 89 7.22 3.59 14.95
C ALA A 89 5.85 4.22 14.65
N TYR A 90 4.76 3.62 15.16
CA TYR A 90 3.42 4.19 15.09
C TYR A 90 3.34 5.56 15.80
N TRP A 91 3.79 5.67 17.06
CA TRP A 91 3.67 6.89 17.84
C TRP A 91 4.47 8.06 17.25
N VAL A 92 5.70 7.80 16.78
CA VAL A 92 6.54 8.80 16.11
C VAL A 92 5.87 9.27 14.81
N THR A 93 5.45 8.33 13.97
CA THR A 93 4.82 8.65 12.68
C THR A 93 3.48 9.38 12.86
N LYS A 94 2.67 8.94 13.82
CA LYS A 94 1.38 9.55 14.15
C LYS A 94 1.53 11.00 14.61
N ALA A 95 2.54 11.28 15.42
CA ALA A 95 2.82 12.63 15.89
C ALA A 95 3.19 13.60 14.74
N ALA A 96 3.92 13.12 13.73
CA ALA A 96 4.31 13.94 12.58
C ALA A 96 3.22 14.07 11.50
N TRP A 97 2.25 13.14 11.47
CA TRP A 97 1.25 13.04 10.39
C TRP A 97 0.52 14.35 10.08
N SER A 98 0.14 15.10 11.11
CA SER A 98 -0.57 16.38 10.91
C SER A 98 0.30 17.45 10.28
N PHE A 99 1.61 17.47 10.55
CA PHE A 99 2.58 18.38 9.93
C PHE A 99 2.74 18.03 8.45
N PHE A 100 2.97 16.75 8.14
CA PHE A 100 3.06 16.25 6.77
C PHE A 100 1.83 16.60 5.93
N LYS A 101 0.62 16.39 6.47
CA LYS A 101 -0.63 16.73 5.79
C LYS A 101 -0.75 18.24 5.49
N LYS A 102 -0.40 19.09 6.46
CA LYS A 102 -0.48 20.55 6.31
C LYS A 102 0.51 21.07 5.26
N GLN A 103 1.75 20.55 5.26
CA GLN A 103 2.79 20.98 4.33
C GLN A 103 2.73 20.27 2.96
N ARG A 104 1.85 19.27 2.80
CA ARG A 104 1.73 18.43 1.61
C ARG A 104 3.04 17.75 1.18
N TYR A 105 3.83 17.34 2.17
CA TYR A 105 5.10 16.63 1.96
C TYR A 105 5.43 15.77 3.17
N GLY A 106 5.85 14.53 2.94
CA GLY A 106 6.46 13.69 3.97
C GLY A 106 7.12 12.46 3.38
N ARG A 107 8.20 11.97 4.00
CA ARG A 107 8.83 10.69 3.67
C ARG A 107 8.95 9.86 4.93
N ILE A 108 8.41 8.65 4.90
CA ILE A 108 8.44 7.70 6.02
C ILE A 108 9.18 6.47 5.55
N ILE A 109 10.22 6.09 6.27
CA ILE A 109 11.00 4.89 6.02
C ILE A 109 10.91 4.01 7.25
N PHE A 110 10.37 2.80 7.08
CA PHE A 110 10.38 1.78 8.12
C PHE A 110 11.53 0.80 7.88
N ILE A 111 12.28 0.48 8.95
CA ILE A 111 13.31 -0.55 8.89
C ILE A 111 12.71 -1.89 9.31
N SER A 112 12.55 -2.80 8.35
CA SER A 112 12.11 -4.18 8.56
C SER A 112 13.32 -5.14 8.59
N SER A 113 13.14 -6.40 8.24
CA SER A 113 14.19 -7.44 8.30
C SER A 113 13.84 -8.61 7.38
N ASN A 114 14.85 -9.34 6.90
CA ASN A 114 14.67 -10.62 6.22
C ASN A 114 13.96 -11.66 7.10
N SER A 115 14.08 -11.58 8.42
CA SER A 115 13.30 -12.42 9.35
C SER A 115 11.79 -12.18 9.24
N ALA A 116 11.35 -10.99 8.80
CA ALA A 116 9.93 -10.70 8.57
C ALA A 116 9.38 -11.43 7.34
N ILE A 117 10.22 -11.62 6.32
CA ILE A 117 9.85 -12.19 5.03
C ILE A 117 10.00 -13.71 5.04
N TYR A 118 11.13 -14.21 5.56
CA TYR A 118 11.52 -15.61 5.46
C TYR A 118 11.39 -16.37 6.78
N GLY A 119 11.12 -15.68 7.88
CA GLY A 119 11.24 -16.23 9.23
C GLY A 119 12.70 -16.41 9.64
N ASN A 120 12.92 -16.58 10.95
CA ASN A 120 14.21 -16.98 11.50
C ASN A 120 14.00 -17.70 12.84
N PHE A 121 14.78 -18.74 13.09
CA PHE A 121 14.64 -19.52 14.33
C PHE A 121 14.90 -18.63 15.55
N GLY A 122 14.02 -18.73 16.55
CA GLY A 122 14.13 -17.96 17.78
C GLY A 122 13.66 -16.50 17.69
N GLN A 123 13.12 -16.06 16.55
CA GLN A 123 12.75 -14.66 16.32
C GLN A 123 11.25 -14.45 16.06
N ALA A 124 10.36 -15.26 16.67
CA ALA A 124 8.92 -15.16 16.43
C ALA A 124 8.35 -13.76 16.72
N ASN A 125 8.67 -13.17 17.88
CA ASN A 125 8.31 -11.79 18.25
C ASN A 125 8.87 -10.76 17.26
N TYR A 126 10.15 -10.88 16.91
CA TYR A 126 10.86 -9.93 16.08
C TYR A 126 10.38 -9.99 14.62
N ALA A 127 10.24 -11.18 14.04
CA ALA A 127 9.69 -11.39 12.72
C ALA A 127 8.25 -10.83 12.61
N ALA A 128 7.39 -11.12 13.61
CA ALA A 128 6.04 -10.58 13.67
C ALA A 128 6.04 -9.05 13.73
N ALA A 129 6.87 -8.45 14.59
CA ALA A 129 6.98 -7.00 14.71
C ALA A 129 7.50 -6.34 13.42
N LYS A 130 8.53 -6.91 12.79
CA LYS A 130 9.09 -6.37 11.54
C LYS A 130 8.15 -6.53 10.35
N ASN A 131 7.31 -7.57 10.32
CA ASN A 131 6.26 -7.73 9.31
C ASN A 131 5.10 -6.73 9.56
N ALA A 132 4.74 -6.46 10.82
CA ALA A 132 3.75 -5.43 11.15
C ALA A 132 4.13 -4.04 10.62
N LEU A 133 5.43 -3.70 10.57
CA LEU A 133 5.91 -2.47 9.95
C LEU A 133 5.68 -2.42 8.43
N ILE A 134 5.74 -3.56 7.74
CA ILE A 134 5.43 -3.67 6.31
C ILE A 134 3.95 -3.35 6.09
N GLY A 135 3.07 -4.02 6.85
CA GLY A 135 1.63 -3.77 6.79
C GLY A 135 1.26 -2.31 7.11
N LEU A 136 1.90 -1.73 8.14
CA LEU A 136 1.72 -0.32 8.47
C LEU A 136 2.14 0.60 7.32
N SER A 137 3.29 0.35 6.70
CA SER A 137 3.78 1.15 5.58
C SER A 137 2.86 1.13 4.38
N HIS A 138 2.32 -0.05 4.01
CA HIS A 138 1.38 -0.17 2.89
C HIS A 138 0.15 0.71 3.08
N THR A 139 -0.46 0.68 4.26
CA THR A 139 -1.65 1.50 4.55
C THR A 139 -1.31 2.99 4.56
N LEU A 140 -0.18 3.39 5.17
CA LEU A 140 0.24 4.79 5.20
C LEU A 140 0.59 5.34 3.81
N ALA A 141 1.12 4.51 2.91
CA ALA A 141 1.33 4.88 1.51
C ALA A 141 0.02 5.25 0.81
N ILE A 142 -1.05 4.50 1.06
CA ILE A 142 -2.39 4.76 0.50
C ILE A 142 -3.01 6.03 1.12
N GLU A 143 -3.05 6.13 2.45
CA GLU A 143 -3.64 7.29 3.14
C GLU A 143 -2.88 8.60 2.89
N GLY A 144 -1.56 8.50 2.71
CA GLY A 144 -0.65 9.62 2.53
C GLY A 144 -0.61 10.18 1.10
N ASN A 145 -0.98 9.39 0.09
CA ASN A 145 -0.74 9.68 -1.32
C ASN A 145 -1.29 11.07 -1.73
N ARG A 146 -2.54 11.37 -1.40
CA ARG A 146 -3.20 12.65 -1.74
C ARG A 146 -2.56 13.89 -1.10
N TYR A 147 -1.70 13.68 -0.11
CA TYR A 147 -0.97 14.72 0.63
C TYR A 147 0.53 14.74 0.28
N GLY A 148 1.00 14.01 -0.72
CA GLY A 148 2.42 13.96 -1.07
C GLY A 148 3.29 13.27 0.00
N ILE A 149 2.68 12.39 0.81
CA ILE A 149 3.37 11.63 1.85
C ILE A 149 3.67 10.24 1.32
N HIS A 150 4.94 9.87 1.27
CA HIS A 150 5.38 8.54 0.82
C HIS A 150 5.81 7.70 2.00
N SER A 151 5.52 6.40 1.96
CA SER A 151 5.92 5.44 2.99
C SER A 151 6.51 4.20 2.34
N ASN A 152 7.78 3.91 2.63
CA ASN A 152 8.49 2.74 2.10
C ASN A 152 9.15 1.94 3.22
N VAL A 153 9.49 0.69 2.91
CA VAL A 153 10.20 -0.22 3.81
C VAL A 153 11.59 -0.49 3.26
N VAL A 154 12.59 -0.48 4.14
CA VAL A 154 13.94 -0.96 3.86
C VAL A 154 14.22 -2.19 4.71
N ILE A 155 14.74 -3.23 4.08
CA ILE A 155 15.25 -4.45 4.68
C ILE A 155 16.78 -4.42 4.57
N PRO A 156 17.49 -4.03 5.63
CA PRO A 156 18.94 -3.95 5.61
C PRO A 156 19.58 -5.31 5.88
N THR A 157 20.62 -5.63 5.11
CA THR A 157 21.62 -6.64 5.46
C THR A 157 22.92 -5.93 5.78
N ALA A 158 23.09 -5.58 7.06
CA ALA A 158 24.27 -4.90 7.58
C ALA A 158 24.68 -5.50 8.93
N SER A 159 25.98 -5.47 9.18
CA SER A 159 26.57 -5.77 10.46
C SER A 159 26.42 -4.56 11.39
N SER A 160 25.92 -4.81 12.58
CA SER A 160 25.80 -3.84 13.65
C SER A 160 26.10 -4.54 14.97
N ARG A 161 26.10 -3.79 16.08
CA ARG A 161 26.12 -4.40 17.41
C ARG A 161 25.03 -5.45 17.60
N LEU A 162 23.87 -5.34 16.93
CA LEU A 162 22.76 -6.31 17.02
C LEU A 162 23.00 -7.60 16.21
N THR A 163 23.84 -7.56 15.17
CA THR A 163 23.91 -8.65 14.16
C THR A 163 25.30 -9.25 13.98
N ALA A 164 26.34 -8.62 14.53
CA ALA A 164 27.74 -9.04 14.32
C ALA A 164 28.03 -10.50 14.73
N GLN A 165 27.34 -11.02 15.75
CA GLN A 165 27.52 -12.39 16.24
C GLN A 165 27.06 -13.48 15.26
N PHE A 166 26.24 -13.13 14.27
CA PHE A 166 25.71 -14.07 13.28
C PHE A 166 26.58 -14.16 12.01
N PHE A 167 27.60 -13.33 11.88
CA PHE A 167 28.45 -13.25 10.69
C PHE A 167 29.88 -13.71 10.96
N LEU A 168 30.48 -14.36 9.97
CA LEU A 168 31.92 -14.61 9.96
C LEU A 168 32.68 -13.28 9.91
N LYS A 169 33.86 -13.23 10.51
CA LYS A 169 34.66 -11.99 10.62
C LYS A 169 34.97 -11.37 9.26
N GLU A 170 35.18 -12.20 8.25
CA GLU A 170 35.45 -11.80 6.88
C GLU A 170 34.22 -11.12 6.24
N SER A 171 33.01 -11.59 6.54
CA SER A 171 31.75 -11.01 6.06
C SER A 171 31.43 -9.66 6.71
N LEU A 172 31.93 -9.38 7.91
CA LEU A 172 31.74 -8.09 8.59
C LEU A 172 32.29 -6.92 7.78
N GLN A 173 33.33 -7.14 6.96
CA GLN A 173 33.95 -6.08 6.17
C GLN A 173 33.10 -5.64 4.97
N VAL A 174 32.24 -6.51 4.46
CA VAL A 174 31.35 -6.22 3.32
C VAL A 174 29.93 -5.87 3.75
N LEU A 175 29.54 -6.17 4.99
CA LEU A 175 28.22 -5.84 5.54
C LEU A 175 28.23 -4.51 6.31
N LYS A 176 28.69 -3.45 5.65
CA LYS A 176 28.76 -2.10 6.22
C LYS A 176 27.39 -1.41 6.17
N ALA A 177 27.00 -0.71 7.24
CA ALA A 177 25.75 0.05 7.29
C ALA A 177 25.71 1.14 6.20
N GLU A 178 26.87 1.67 5.85
CA GLU A 178 27.12 2.65 4.80
C GLU A 178 26.64 2.18 3.41
N TYR A 179 26.52 0.87 3.18
CA TYR A 179 25.96 0.36 1.93
C TYR A 179 24.43 0.39 1.86
N VAL A 180 23.76 0.63 2.99
CA VAL A 180 22.29 0.78 3.06
C VAL A 180 21.90 2.27 3.01
N VAL A 181 22.73 3.15 3.59
CA VAL A 181 22.44 4.58 3.76
C VAL A 181 22.02 5.29 2.45
N PRO A 182 22.68 5.08 1.29
CA PRO A 182 22.28 5.74 0.04
C PRO A 182 20.82 5.48 -0.35
N LEU A 183 20.33 4.26 -0.15
CA LEU A 183 18.93 3.91 -0.43
C LEU A 183 17.98 4.66 0.51
N VAL A 184 18.27 4.69 1.82
CA VAL A 184 17.46 5.40 2.81
C VAL A 184 17.40 6.90 2.49
N VAL A 185 18.55 7.49 2.13
CA VAL A 185 18.63 8.91 1.74
C VAL A 185 17.82 9.17 0.48
N TYR A 186 17.93 8.33 -0.55
CA TYR A 186 17.16 8.48 -1.79
C TYR A 186 15.65 8.36 -1.55
N LEU A 187 15.20 7.39 -0.75
CA LEU A 187 13.79 7.25 -0.36
C LEU A 187 13.28 8.45 0.46
N GLY A 188 14.17 9.15 1.18
CA GLY A 188 13.89 10.40 1.88
C GLY A 188 13.93 11.66 1.00
N HIS A 189 14.38 11.54 -0.24
CA HIS A 189 14.56 12.68 -1.14
C HIS A 189 13.26 13.10 -1.82
N GLU A 190 13.13 14.40 -2.14
CA GLU A 190 11.92 14.95 -2.74
C GLU A 190 11.66 14.41 -4.16
N SER A 191 12.72 14.10 -4.91
CA SER A 191 12.62 13.55 -6.27
C SER A 191 12.10 12.12 -6.30
N CYS A 192 12.23 11.36 -5.20
CA CYS A 192 11.80 9.98 -5.16
C CYS A 192 10.26 9.90 -5.15
N GLN A 193 9.70 9.22 -6.16
CA GLN A 193 8.27 9.04 -6.35
C GLN A 193 7.77 7.70 -5.81
N GLU A 194 8.64 6.84 -5.29
CA GLU A 194 8.27 5.53 -4.76
C GLU A 194 7.48 5.65 -3.46
N THR A 195 6.42 4.87 -3.33
CA THR A 195 5.61 4.72 -2.11
C THR A 195 4.99 3.33 -2.06
N GLY A 196 4.83 2.78 -0.87
CA GLY A 196 4.28 1.45 -0.65
C GLY A 196 5.19 0.30 -1.10
N LYS A 197 6.48 0.55 -1.32
CA LYS A 197 7.44 -0.45 -1.80
C LYS A 197 8.35 -0.96 -0.68
N ILE A 198 8.86 -2.17 -0.87
CA ILE A 198 9.81 -2.84 0.02
C ILE A 198 11.12 -3.01 -0.74
N PHE A 199 12.21 -2.50 -0.18
CA PHE A 199 13.53 -2.61 -0.76
C PHE A 199 14.47 -3.36 0.17
N GLU A 200 15.31 -4.22 -0.38
CA GLU A 200 16.41 -4.86 0.32
C GLU A 200 17.73 -4.21 -0.09
N ALA A 201 18.64 -4.02 0.87
CA ALA A 201 19.95 -3.44 0.61
C ALA A 201 21.02 -4.01 1.53
N GLY A 202 22.20 -4.29 0.97
CA GLY A 202 23.36 -4.79 1.71
C GLY A 202 24.51 -5.12 0.78
N ALA A 203 25.75 -5.03 1.28
CA ALA A 203 26.97 -5.33 0.50
C ALA A 203 27.09 -4.59 -0.87
N GLY A 204 26.44 -3.42 -1.00
CA GLY A 204 26.39 -2.65 -2.25
C GLY A 204 25.36 -3.13 -3.27
N TRP A 205 24.56 -4.15 -2.94
CA TRP A 205 23.43 -4.62 -3.72
C TRP A 205 22.12 -3.98 -3.23
N PHE A 206 21.20 -3.75 -4.17
CA PHE A 206 19.88 -3.16 -3.94
C PHE A 206 18.83 -3.93 -4.77
N GLY A 207 17.73 -4.33 -4.14
CA GLY A 207 16.63 -5.02 -4.81
C GLY A 207 15.27 -4.61 -4.26
N GLN A 208 14.20 -4.89 -5.00
CA GLN A 208 12.82 -4.71 -4.54
C GLN A 208 12.20 -6.06 -4.23
N ILE A 209 11.47 -6.15 -3.12
CA ILE A 209 10.69 -7.33 -2.73
C ILE A 209 9.21 -7.06 -3.03
N GLN A 210 8.54 -8.07 -3.57
CA GLN A 210 7.15 -7.98 -3.99
C GLN A 210 6.44 -9.33 -3.84
N ALA A 211 5.18 -9.30 -3.41
CA ALA A 211 4.36 -10.51 -3.27
C ALA A 211 3.78 -10.93 -4.62
N TYR A 212 3.82 -12.24 -4.89
CA TYR A 212 3.21 -12.86 -6.05
C TYR A 212 2.21 -13.92 -5.60
N ARG A 213 1.06 -14.00 -6.27
CA ARG A 213 0.03 -15.03 -6.07
C ARG A 213 0.04 -16.00 -7.25
N SER A 214 -0.04 -17.30 -6.99
CA SER A 214 -0.25 -18.31 -8.04
C SER A 214 -1.51 -18.02 -8.84
N LYS A 215 -1.63 -18.63 -10.02
CA LYS A 215 -2.88 -18.60 -10.80
C LYS A 215 -4.04 -19.22 -10.00
N GLY A 216 -3.74 -20.27 -9.24
CA GLY A 216 -4.72 -21.05 -8.48
C GLY A 216 -5.66 -21.85 -9.38
N VAL A 217 -6.65 -22.45 -8.75
CA VAL A 217 -7.73 -23.22 -9.39
C VAL A 217 -9.03 -22.90 -8.67
N VAL A 218 -10.14 -22.94 -9.40
CA VAL A 218 -11.48 -22.77 -8.85
C VAL A 218 -12.04 -24.16 -8.63
N LEU A 219 -12.60 -24.43 -7.46
CA LEU A 219 -13.15 -25.74 -7.12
C LEU A 219 -14.50 -25.52 -6.44
N PRO A 220 -15.60 -25.42 -7.19
CA PRO A 220 -16.93 -25.21 -6.63
C PRO A 220 -17.27 -26.37 -5.68
N ALA A 221 -17.65 -26.05 -4.43
CA ALA A 221 -17.99 -27.03 -3.39
C ALA A 221 -16.86 -28.03 -3.03
N ALA A 222 -15.59 -27.60 -3.06
CA ALA A 222 -14.45 -28.43 -2.68
C ALA A 222 -14.55 -28.99 -1.26
N ASN A 223 -14.25 -30.29 -1.11
CA ASN A 223 -13.87 -30.92 0.14
C ASN A 223 -12.33 -30.96 0.27
N ALA A 224 -11.82 -31.50 1.39
CA ALA A 224 -10.39 -31.57 1.64
C ALA A 224 -9.66 -32.43 0.58
N GLU A 225 -10.30 -33.49 0.12
CA GLU A 225 -9.78 -34.40 -0.89
C GLU A 225 -9.62 -33.69 -2.24
N ALA A 226 -10.61 -32.92 -2.68
CA ALA A 226 -10.53 -32.12 -3.91
C ALA A 226 -9.37 -31.09 -3.86
N ILE A 227 -9.11 -30.50 -2.69
CA ILE A 227 -7.94 -29.61 -2.49
C ILE A 227 -6.64 -30.39 -2.63
N ALA A 228 -6.54 -31.57 -2.00
CA ALA A 228 -5.33 -32.41 -2.07
C ALA A 228 -5.05 -32.88 -3.51
N ASP A 229 -6.08 -33.34 -4.22
CA ASP A 229 -5.99 -33.81 -5.61
C ASP A 229 -5.55 -32.69 -6.57
N ASN A 230 -5.85 -31.43 -6.26
CA ASN A 230 -5.50 -30.26 -7.06
C ASN A 230 -4.33 -29.44 -6.47
N TRP A 231 -3.60 -29.97 -5.48
CA TRP A 231 -2.59 -29.20 -4.75
C TRP A 231 -1.49 -28.63 -5.65
N MET A 232 -1.07 -29.38 -6.68
CA MET A 232 -0.06 -28.91 -7.63
C MET A 232 -0.55 -27.69 -8.44
N ALA A 233 -1.82 -27.65 -8.84
CA ALA A 233 -2.39 -26.52 -9.56
C ALA A 233 -2.57 -25.29 -8.64
N ILE A 234 -2.95 -25.51 -7.38
CA ILE A 234 -3.06 -24.45 -6.35
C ILE A 234 -1.70 -23.77 -6.12
N THR A 235 -0.64 -24.58 -6.05
CA THR A 235 0.71 -24.13 -5.67
C THR A 235 1.64 -23.81 -6.85
N ASP A 236 1.16 -23.90 -8.09
CA ASP A 236 1.93 -23.57 -9.28
C ASP A 236 2.20 -22.06 -9.39
N MET A 237 3.48 -21.70 -9.30
CA MET A 237 3.95 -20.31 -9.37
C MET A 237 4.45 -19.89 -10.76
N THR A 238 4.41 -20.76 -11.78
CA THR A 238 4.94 -20.45 -13.13
C THR A 238 4.25 -19.26 -13.79
N SER A 239 2.94 -19.10 -13.54
CA SER A 239 2.12 -17.98 -14.02
C SER A 239 1.71 -17.03 -12.88
N ALA A 240 2.51 -16.98 -11.82
CA ALA A 240 2.20 -16.13 -10.67
C ALA A 240 2.23 -14.65 -11.06
N LYS A 241 1.39 -13.86 -10.38
CA LYS A 241 1.24 -12.43 -10.66
C LYS A 241 1.29 -11.59 -9.40
N HIS A 242 1.78 -10.38 -9.57
CA HIS A 242 1.66 -9.33 -8.57
C HIS A 242 0.31 -8.60 -8.70
N PHE A 243 -0.16 -8.05 -7.59
CA PHE A 243 -1.30 -7.16 -7.51
C PHE A 243 -0.92 -5.91 -6.74
N ASP A 244 -1.18 -4.73 -7.30
CA ASP A 244 -0.82 -3.46 -6.68
C ASP A 244 -1.85 -3.02 -5.61
N SER A 245 -3.05 -3.62 -5.60
CA SER A 245 -4.11 -3.26 -4.67
C SER A 245 -5.02 -4.43 -4.26
N ILE A 246 -5.68 -4.29 -3.11
CA ILE A 246 -6.70 -5.25 -2.63
C ILE A 246 -7.91 -5.32 -3.58
N GLN A 247 -8.18 -4.25 -4.31
CA GLN A 247 -9.27 -4.19 -5.29
C GLN A 247 -8.97 -5.11 -6.48
N GLU A 248 -7.76 -5.09 -7.03
CA GLU A 248 -7.36 -5.98 -8.12
C GLU A 248 -7.44 -7.46 -7.73
N VAL A 249 -7.02 -7.78 -6.49
CA VAL A 249 -7.12 -9.13 -5.92
C VAL A 249 -8.57 -9.61 -5.88
N THR A 250 -9.48 -8.75 -5.41
CA THR A 250 -10.93 -9.04 -5.33
C THR A 250 -11.52 -9.28 -6.71
N VAL A 251 -11.24 -8.39 -7.67
CA VAL A 251 -11.73 -8.50 -9.06
C VAL A 251 -11.24 -9.78 -9.70
N ASP A 252 -9.97 -10.12 -9.49
CA ASP A 252 -9.42 -11.34 -10.08
C ASP A 252 -10.06 -12.61 -9.53
N LEU A 253 -10.35 -12.66 -8.23
CA LEU A 253 -11.02 -13.81 -7.62
C LEU A 253 -12.45 -14.01 -8.16
N LEU A 254 -13.20 -12.93 -8.34
CA LEU A 254 -14.55 -12.98 -8.94
C LEU A 254 -14.48 -13.53 -10.37
N ASN A 255 -13.54 -13.04 -11.18
CA ASN A 255 -13.34 -13.52 -12.55
C ASN A 255 -12.92 -15.00 -12.63
N CYS A 256 -12.16 -15.49 -11.65
CA CYS A 256 -11.78 -16.89 -11.58
C CYS A 256 -13.00 -17.78 -11.29
N ALA A 257 -13.81 -17.43 -10.29
CA ALA A 257 -14.94 -18.24 -9.84
C ALA A 257 -15.99 -18.50 -10.93
N GLU A 258 -16.13 -17.58 -11.88
CA GLU A 258 -17.18 -17.65 -12.90
C GLU A 258 -16.77 -18.38 -14.18
N LYS A 259 -15.47 -18.41 -14.53
CA LYS A 259 -14.98 -19.09 -15.74
C LYS A 259 -15.24 -20.61 -15.75
N GLU A 260 -15.47 -21.23 -14.60
CA GLU A 260 -15.82 -22.67 -14.50
C GLU A 260 -17.32 -22.96 -14.46
N ASN A 261 -18.18 -21.96 -14.19
CA ASN A 261 -19.63 -22.12 -14.26
C ASN A 261 -20.18 -22.01 -15.70
N VAL A 262 -19.31 -21.81 -16.69
CA VAL A 262 -19.66 -21.71 -18.11
C VAL A 262 -19.50 -23.09 -18.77
N SER A 263 -20.30 -24.07 -18.33
CA SER A 263 -20.64 -25.22 -19.18
C SER A 263 -22.13 -25.22 -19.47
N GLU A 264 -22.46 -25.15 -20.75
CA GLU A 264 -23.74 -25.52 -21.35
C GLU A 264 -24.97 -24.77 -20.82
N THR A 265 -25.12 -23.49 -21.18
CA THR A 265 -26.32 -22.99 -21.86
C THR A 265 -26.24 -21.47 -22.03
N ARG A 266 -26.65 -20.98 -23.22
CA ARG A 266 -27.34 -19.69 -23.38
C ARG A 266 -26.52 -18.40 -23.56
N TRP A 267 -25.36 -18.46 -24.23
CA TRP A 267 -24.63 -17.26 -24.70
C TRP A 267 -24.82 -16.99 -26.20
N GLU A 268 -25.84 -17.54 -26.86
CA GLU A 268 -26.14 -17.24 -28.28
C GLU A 268 -26.82 -15.86 -28.49
N LEU A 269 -26.88 -14.99 -27.48
CA LEU A 269 -27.63 -13.71 -27.50
C LEU A 269 -26.73 -12.44 -27.50
N GLU A 270 -25.41 -12.58 -27.57
CA GLU A 270 -24.51 -11.60 -26.93
C GLU A 270 -23.94 -10.40 -27.74
N ASN A 271 -24.29 -10.17 -29.01
CA ASN A 271 -23.57 -9.13 -29.77
C ASN A 271 -24.22 -7.73 -29.89
N GLU A 272 -25.53 -7.54 -29.69
CA GLU A 272 -26.15 -6.23 -29.99
C GLU A 272 -26.13 -5.23 -28.82
N LYS A 273 -26.53 -5.61 -27.60
CA LYS A 273 -26.68 -4.65 -26.47
C LYS A 273 -25.37 -4.23 -25.79
N LYS A 274 -24.32 -5.04 -25.89
CA LYS A 274 -23.01 -4.75 -25.26
C LYS A 274 -22.40 -3.47 -25.81
N ASN A 275 -22.46 -3.29 -27.14
CA ASN A 275 -21.93 -2.11 -27.80
C ASN A 275 -22.69 -0.84 -27.39
N GLU A 276 -24.00 -0.95 -27.16
CA GLU A 276 -24.82 0.17 -26.68
C GLU A 276 -24.39 0.62 -25.28
N TYR A 277 -24.21 -0.32 -24.33
CA TYR A 277 -23.74 0.01 -22.99
C TYR A 277 -22.33 0.61 -22.99
N MET A 278 -21.42 0.05 -23.79
CA MET A 278 -20.05 0.57 -23.92
C MET A 278 -20.03 2.01 -24.42
N GLU A 279 -20.85 2.33 -25.43
CA GLU A 279 -20.96 3.69 -25.95
C GLU A 279 -21.55 4.64 -24.90
N LEU A 280 -22.54 4.17 -24.12
CA LEU A 280 -23.13 4.93 -23.01
C LEU A 280 -22.09 5.28 -21.92
N PHE A 281 -21.25 4.33 -21.52
CA PHE A 281 -20.21 4.59 -20.51
C PHE A 281 -19.15 5.58 -20.99
N LYS A 282 -18.81 5.55 -22.28
CA LYS A 282 -17.92 6.56 -22.84
C LYS A 282 -18.48 7.97 -22.65
N ILE A 283 -19.78 8.15 -22.94
CA ILE A 283 -20.43 9.46 -22.79
C ILE A 283 -20.46 9.91 -21.32
N VAL A 284 -20.75 9.02 -20.36
CA VAL A 284 -20.68 9.35 -18.92
C VAL A 284 -19.27 9.78 -18.53
N ALA A 285 -18.28 8.99 -18.92
CA ALA A 285 -16.88 9.23 -18.59
C ALA A 285 -16.37 10.55 -19.19
N GLU A 286 -16.75 10.86 -20.43
CA GLU A 286 -16.44 12.14 -21.08
C GLU A 286 -17.08 13.32 -20.34
N ALA A 287 -18.35 13.21 -19.94
CA ALA A 287 -19.03 14.26 -19.19
C ALA A 287 -18.39 14.51 -17.83
N LEU A 288 -18.02 13.45 -17.10
CA LEU A 288 -17.31 13.56 -15.82
C LEU A 288 -15.91 14.17 -16.01
N ASN A 289 -15.20 13.78 -17.07
CA ASN A 289 -13.90 14.34 -17.41
C ASN A 289 -13.99 15.84 -17.75
N GLN A 290 -15.01 16.26 -18.51
CA GLN A 290 -15.25 17.68 -18.86
C GLN A 290 -15.58 18.55 -17.63
N LYS A 291 -16.39 18.05 -16.70
CA LYS A 291 -16.75 18.77 -15.47
C LYS A 291 -15.54 18.99 -14.54
N ARG A 292 -14.52 18.13 -14.60
CA ARG A 292 -13.36 18.17 -13.69
C ARG A 292 -12.46 19.41 -13.86
N LYS A 293 -12.57 20.18 -14.96
CA LYS A 293 -11.78 21.41 -15.26
C LYS A 293 -10.47 21.52 -14.47
N ARG A 294 -9.33 21.01 -14.97
CA ARG A 294 -7.97 21.52 -14.65
C ARG A 294 -6.78 20.86 -15.37
N ASP A 295 -5.92 21.72 -15.93
CA ASP A 295 -4.45 21.86 -15.79
C ASP A 295 -3.64 20.74 -15.09
N SER A 296 -3.60 19.52 -15.63
CA SER A 296 -2.59 18.54 -15.18
C SER A 296 -2.11 17.61 -16.29
N ASP A 297 -0.79 17.40 -16.36
CA ASP A 297 -0.10 16.42 -17.23
C ASP A 297 -0.42 14.93 -16.91
N SER A 298 -1.35 14.63 -16.00
CA SER A 298 -1.72 13.26 -15.64
C SER A 298 -2.84 12.72 -16.52
N THR A 299 -2.71 11.45 -16.93
CA THR A 299 -3.79 10.73 -17.62
C THR A 299 -4.89 10.38 -16.61
N SER A 300 -6.06 10.96 -16.81
CA SER A 300 -7.26 10.73 -16.01
C SER A 300 -7.82 9.35 -16.34
N CYS A 301 -8.00 8.50 -15.32
CA CYS A 301 -8.45 7.12 -15.52
C CYS A 301 -9.78 6.85 -14.80
N PHE A 302 -10.77 6.36 -15.52
CA PHE A 302 -12.07 5.94 -15.00
C PHE A 302 -12.23 4.43 -15.18
N MET A 303 -12.67 3.74 -14.13
CA MET A 303 -13.02 2.31 -14.21
C MET A 303 -14.52 2.16 -14.04
N PHE A 304 -15.17 1.52 -15.00
CA PHE A 304 -16.58 1.18 -14.92
C PHE A 304 -16.69 -0.31 -14.70
N MET A 305 -17.58 -0.71 -13.80
CA MET A 305 -17.89 -2.08 -13.46
C MET A 305 -19.40 -2.27 -13.58
N LEU A 306 -19.81 -2.93 -14.66
CA LEU A 306 -21.18 -3.28 -14.95
C LEU A 306 -21.45 -4.70 -14.50
N ILE A 307 -22.33 -4.86 -13.54
CA ILE A 307 -22.86 -6.16 -13.15
C ILE A 307 -24.05 -6.45 -14.07
N LEU A 308 -24.01 -7.50 -14.89
CA LEU A 308 -25.16 -7.83 -15.74
C LEU A 308 -26.38 -8.23 -14.89
N THR A 309 -27.54 -8.31 -15.53
CA THR A 309 -28.83 -8.61 -14.88
C THR A 309 -28.91 -10.01 -14.27
N ASN A 310 -27.97 -10.90 -14.60
CA ASN A 310 -27.82 -12.19 -13.92
C ASN A 310 -27.09 -12.07 -12.57
N GLY A 311 -26.52 -10.89 -12.24
CA GLY A 311 -25.80 -10.64 -11.00
C GLY A 311 -24.43 -11.33 -10.91
N VAL A 312 -23.97 -11.91 -12.01
CA VAL A 312 -22.79 -12.78 -12.10
C VAL A 312 -21.80 -12.14 -13.06
N ASP A 313 -22.17 -11.92 -14.32
CA ASP A 313 -21.21 -11.36 -15.28
C ASP A 313 -20.85 -9.90 -14.96
N VAL A 314 -19.57 -9.66 -14.71
CA VAL A 314 -19.05 -8.31 -14.48
C VAL A 314 -18.24 -7.85 -15.69
N TYR A 315 -18.77 -6.88 -16.44
CA TYR A 315 -18.02 -6.18 -17.46
C TYR A 315 -17.25 -5.03 -16.82
N ASN A 316 -15.93 -5.13 -16.82
CA ASN A 316 -15.06 -4.02 -16.48
C ASN A 316 -14.49 -3.36 -17.74
N PHE A 317 -14.42 -2.05 -17.71
CA PHE A 317 -13.75 -1.29 -18.74
C PHE A 317 -13.06 -0.08 -18.12
N THR A 318 -11.81 0.10 -18.48
CA THR A 318 -10.99 1.22 -18.01
C THR A 318 -10.80 2.21 -19.15
N MET A 319 -11.22 3.44 -18.93
CA MET A 319 -11.12 4.52 -19.89
C MET A 319 -10.12 5.55 -19.40
N SER A 320 -9.13 5.84 -20.25
CA SER A 320 -8.08 6.81 -19.98
C SER A 320 -8.27 8.03 -20.88
N PHE A 321 -8.11 9.22 -20.32
CA PHE A 321 -8.18 10.49 -21.03
C PHE A 321 -6.94 11.33 -20.78
N GLY A 322 -6.37 11.88 -21.86
CA GLY A 322 -5.18 12.73 -21.85
C GLY A 322 -4.32 12.49 -23.09
N GLU A 323 -3.82 13.56 -23.71
CA GLU A 323 -3.06 13.49 -24.97
C GLU A 323 -1.63 12.93 -24.79
N ASN A 324 -1.10 12.94 -23.57
CA ASN A 324 0.25 12.48 -23.27
C ASN A 324 0.22 11.17 -22.47
N HIS A 325 0.46 10.06 -23.16
CA HIS A 325 0.62 8.75 -22.55
C HIS A 325 1.96 8.67 -21.80
N VAL A 326 1.97 9.02 -20.51
CA VAL A 326 3.11 8.75 -19.62
C VAL A 326 2.86 7.37 -18.98
N PRO A 327 3.67 6.34 -19.27
CA PRO A 327 3.36 4.94 -18.95
C PRO A 327 3.04 4.66 -17.47
N ASN A 328 3.52 5.49 -16.54
CA ASN A 328 3.51 5.23 -15.10
C ASN A 328 2.74 6.25 -14.26
N ARG A 329 2.01 7.20 -14.88
CA ARG A 329 1.24 8.23 -14.13
C ARG A 329 -0.25 8.16 -14.48
N ARG A 330 -0.93 7.16 -13.94
CA ARG A 330 -2.40 7.02 -14.05
C ARG A 330 -3.03 7.35 -12.70
N GLU A 331 -3.93 8.31 -12.69
CA GLU A 331 -4.73 8.59 -11.51
C GLU A 331 -6.11 7.92 -11.72
N LEU A 332 -6.42 6.89 -10.93
CA LEU A 332 -7.76 6.30 -10.92
C LEU A 332 -8.70 7.27 -10.19
N ILE A 333 -9.57 7.92 -10.95
CA ILE A 333 -10.43 9.01 -10.47
C ILE A 333 -11.73 8.46 -9.90
N CYS A 334 -12.32 7.45 -10.54
CA CYS A 334 -13.61 6.93 -10.15
C CYS A 334 -13.74 5.47 -10.60
N VAL A 335 -14.25 4.65 -9.68
CA VAL A 335 -14.82 3.33 -9.93
C VAL A 335 -16.33 3.45 -9.75
N LEU A 336 -17.08 3.20 -10.83
CA LEU A 336 -18.54 3.13 -10.77
C LEU A 336 -18.97 1.67 -10.92
N VAL A 337 -19.60 1.12 -9.89
CA VAL A 337 -20.15 -0.24 -9.87
C VAL A 337 -21.67 -0.16 -9.91
N MET A 338 -22.31 -0.81 -10.88
CA MET A 338 -23.79 -0.87 -10.94
C MET A 338 -24.32 -2.06 -11.74
N HIS A 339 -25.56 -2.48 -11.46
CA HIS A 339 -26.22 -3.47 -12.29
C HIS A 339 -26.79 -2.88 -13.60
N CYS A 340 -26.81 -3.68 -14.69
CA CYS A 340 -27.28 -3.26 -16.01
C CYS A 340 -28.78 -2.96 -16.07
N ASP A 341 -29.61 -3.71 -15.36
CA ASP A 341 -31.05 -3.45 -15.23
C ASP A 341 -31.31 -2.11 -14.54
N ILE A 342 -30.48 -1.77 -13.56
CA ILE A 342 -30.53 -0.50 -12.84
C ILE A 342 -30.11 0.63 -13.77
N PHE A 343 -29.04 0.45 -14.54
CA PHE A 343 -28.60 1.42 -15.53
C PHE A 343 -29.68 1.66 -16.60
N GLU A 344 -30.30 0.59 -17.12
CA GLU A 344 -31.39 0.66 -18.08
C GLU A 344 -32.63 1.39 -17.51
N GLN A 345 -32.99 1.11 -16.25
CA GLN A 345 -34.08 1.79 -15.56
C GLN A 345 -33.79 3.28 -15.31
N ILE A 346 -32.53 3.64 -15.04
CA ILE A 346 -32.12 5.05 -14.94
C ILE A 346 -32.26 5.75 -16.30
N LEU A 347 -31.79 5.11 -17.38
CA LEU A 347 -31.89 5.65 -18.76
C LEU A 347 -33.33 5.84 -19.21
N LYS A 348 -34.22 4.89 -18.87
CA LYS A 348 -35.67 4.99 -19.13
C LYS A 348 -36.39 6.00 -18.21
N GLY A 349 -35.69 6.59 -17.24
CA GLY A 349 -36.26 7.51 -16.25
C GLY A 349 -37.23 6.84 -15.27
N GLN A 350 -37.11 5.53 -15.09
CA GLN A 350 -37.98 4.70 -14.25
C GLN A 350 -37.55 4.70 -12.78
N ILE A 351 -36.30 5.06 -12.46
CA ILE A 351 -35.82 5.22 -11.08
C ILE A 351 -35.12 6.57 -10.88
N ILE A 352 -35.31 7.15 -9.68
CA ILE A 352 -34.55 8.31 -9.20
C ILE A 352 -33.18 7.85 -8.73
N THR A 353 -32.11 8.22 -9.44
CA THR A 353 -30.72 7.81 -9.23
C THR A 353 -30.23 7.99 -7.78
N LYS A 354 -30.65 9.06 -7.07
CA LYS A 354 -30.34 9.28 -5.64
C LYS A 354 -30.89 8.19 -4.69
N LYS A 355 -31.97 7.49 -5.06
CA LYS A 355 -32.56 6.42 -4.24
C LYS A 355 -31.83 5.08 -4.35
N ILE A 356 -30.90 4.93 -5.29
CA ILE A 356 -30.20 3.67 -5.61
C ILE A 356 -28.77 3.62 -5.04
N ILE A 357 -28.24 4.75 -4.58
CA ILE A 357 -26.96 4.81 -3.84
C ILE A 357 -27.14 4.18 -2.45
N LYS A 358 -28.27 4.46 -1.80
CA LYS A 358 -28.55 4.03 -0.41
C LYS A 358 -28.83 2.52 -0.18
N PRO A 359 -29.25 1.69 -1.15
CA PRO A 359 -29.37 0.24 -0.96
C PRO A 359 -28.13 -0.55 -1.39
N GLY A 360 -26.97 0.08 -1.65
CA GLY A 360 -25.75 -0.62 -2.10
C GLY A 360 -25.83 -1.16 -3.53
N ARG A 361 -26.79 -0.67 -4.31
CA ARG A 361 -27.06 -1.09 -5.69
C ARG A 361 -26.27 -0.30 -6.75
N MET A 362 -25.66 0.81 -6.33
CA MET A 362 -24.68 1.57 -7.10
C MET A 362 -23.58 2.02 -6.13
N ILE A 363 -22.32 1.71 -6.45
CA ILE A 363 -21.16 2.05 -5.62
C ILE A 363 -20.29 3.01 -6.43
N ILE A 364 -19.96 4.15 -5.83
CA ILE A 364 -19.06 5.16 -6.39
C ILE A 364 -17.84 5.21 -5.49
N ILE A 365 -16.65 4.96 -6.03
CA ILE A 365 -15.39 5.00 -5.28
C ILE A 365 -14.44 5.91 -6.03
N GLY A 366 -14.00 7.01 -5.44
CA GLY A 366 -13.00 7.86 -6.08
C GLY A 366 -13.01 9.31 -5.65
N ASP A 367 -12.18 10.12 -6.32
CA ASP A 367 -12.05 11.56 -6.10
C ASP A 367 -13.06 12.34 -6.96
N ILE A 368 -14.33 11.97 -6.86
CA ILE A 368 -15.45 12.64 -7.52
C ILE A 368 -16.66 12.70 -6.59
N SER A 369 -17.40 13.81 -6.62
CA SER A 369 -18.61 13.95 -5.81
C SER A 369 -19.70 12.99 -6.29
N GLU A 370 -20.39 12.31 -5.36
CA GLU A 370 -21.55 11.48 -5.68
C GLU A 370 -22.62 12.28 -6.43
N ASP A 371 -22.82 13.54 -6.05
CA ASP A 371 -23.79 14.42 -6.71
C ASP A 371 -23.40 14.71 -8.17
N ASP A 372 -22.10 14.84 -8.47
CA ASP A 372 -21.61 15.08 -9.83
C ASP A 372 -21.78 13.84 -10.71
N VAL A 373 -21.53 12.64 -10.15
CA VAL A 373 -21.76 11.37 -10.83
C VAL A 373 -23.25 11.19 -11.12
N VAL A 374 -24.10 11.41 -10.11
CA VAL A 374 -25.56 11.33 -10.24
C VAL A 374 -26.08 12.33 -11.27
N GLU A 375 -25.61 13.57 -11.24
CA GLU A 375 -26.03 14.60 -12.19
C GLU A 375 -25.63 14.21 -13.61
N SER A 376 -24.41 13.71 -13.81
CA SER A 376 -23.91 13.33 -15.14
C SER A 376 -24.68 12.13 -15.72
N ILE A 377 -24.99 11.13 -14.89
CA ILE A 377 -25.87 10.01 -15.27
C ILE A 377 -27.28 10.51 -15.61
N ASN A 378 -27.84 11.43 -14.83
CA ASN A 378 -29.17 11.99 -15.09
C ASN A 378 -29.21 12.87 -16.35
N GLN A 379 -28.14 13.62 -16.62
CA GLN A 379 -27.98 14.41 -17.85
C GLN A 379 -27.94 13.50 -19.07
N LEU A 380 -27.20 12.38 -18.99
CA LEU A 380 -27.20 11.33 -20.01
C LEU A 380 -28.60 10.73 -20.23
N ALA A 381 -29.29 10.34 -19.16
CA ALA A 381 -30.65 9.79 -19.28
C ALA A 381 -31.62 10.76 -19.99
N ARG A 382 -31.47 12.07 -19.76
CA ARG A 382 -32.25 13.10 -20.47
C ARG A 382 -31.88 13.24 -21.94
N SER A 383 -30.61 13.13 -22.31
CA SER A 383 -30.15 13.24 -23.70
C SER A 383 -30.48 12.00 -24.54
N MET A 384 -30.65 10.84 -23.89
CA MET A 384 -30.97 9.56 -24.54
C MET A 384 -32.48 9.29 -24.70
N LYS A 385 -33.36 9.98 -23.95
CA LYS A 385 -34.82 9.86 -24.07
C LYS A 385 -35.41 9.99 -25.49
N PRO A 386 -34.82 10.73 -26.44
CA PRO A 386 -35.31 10.79 -27.83
C PRO A 386 -34.80 9.66 -28.73
N LYS A 387 -33.86 8.83 -28.27
CA LYS A 387 -33.14 7.80 -29.05
C LYS A 387 -33.47 6.36 -28.62
N LEU A 388 -34.16 6.19 -27.50
CA LEU A 388 -34.75 4.96 -26.96
C LEU A 388 -36.26 5.02 -27.18
#